data_AF-A0AA90Q7P9-F1
#
_entry.id   AF-A0AA90Q7P9-F1
#
_cell.length_a   1.000
_cell.length_b   1.000
_cell.length_c   1.000
_cell.angle_alpha   90.00
_cell.angle_beta   90.00
_cell.angle_gamma   90.00
#
_symmetry.space_group_name_H-M   'P 1'
#
loop_
_entity.id
_entity.type
_entity.pdbx_description
1 polymer ?
#
loop_
_entity_poly.entity_id
_entity_poly.type
_entity_poly.pdbx_seq_one_letter_code
_entity_poly.pdbx_strand_id
1 'polypeptide(L)'
;MKNTPYQALPEHCFWQRAVAGVAREQVDALATAPFMIAPGERIVTAGSCFAQHIGRHLRAAGLSVLQTEPAHDWLHESEAASYGYGIYSARYGNIYTARQLLQLFQRAHGQFQPAERLWEQGARCIDPFRPRIQPDGFATREEFEADQRQHFAAVRSAFAQLDVLIFTLGLTQAWEALDDGAVFPLCPGVAGGSFDALRHRARNFSVAEVSDDMLALIDLLRAVNPAARLILTVSPVPLAAGAAAHEHVVNANTWSKSVLRVACADIVARCERVAYMPSYELITGAHARGAYFADDLRSVTEAGVSHVMRVFFRHFIGSAGTAVAPGVAAAAGDLEQMAQLVAVNCDEDALRLAPAAPLLAPLCNLCGGEAFGPGPGGRLGKDQLGPHCLACGSLERQRVAAQVLLELGREQLAGRRALLVGAERGADARWFRHCDAVQASAPGVLPAALADYADASYDLIVLVHVLEYLDDDRAGFDQLRRLLSPSGLLLVCFVDPRVRPWTSLHVGVAGSARRWYGRDLAQHFRCKPKKLGVTMHEVADPGTGAVLPVHLFAAATSPKAPPPC
;
A
#
# COMPACT_ATOMS: atom_id res chain seq x y z
N MET A 1 -25.23 -43.88 -34.15
CA MET A 1 -25.33 -42.46 -33.73
C MET A 1 -24.41 -42.25 -32.54
N LYS A 2 -23.65 -41.15 -32.50
CA LYS A 2 -22.92 -40.80 -31.27
C LYS A 2 -23.99 -40.36 -30.25
N ASN A 3 -23.98 -40.95 -29.06
CA ASN A 3 -24.86 -40.60 -27.95
C ASN A 3 -23.97 -39.98 -26.87
N THR A 4 -24.00 -38.66 -26.72
CA THR A 4 -23.15 -37.93 -25.78
C THR A 4 -23.97 -36.91 -25.01
N PRO A 5 -23.61 -36.60 -23.75
CA PRO A 5 -24.35 -35.63 -22.94
C PRO A 5 -24.37 -34.22 -23.57
N TYR A 6 -23.41 -33.91 -24.44
CA TYR A 6 -23.37 -32.63 -25.16
C TYR A 6 -24.55 -32.40 -26.11
N GLN A 7 -25.20 -33.45 -26.61
CA GLN A 7 -26.32 -33.29 -27.57
C GLN A 7 -27.54 -32.60 -26.95
N ALA A 8 -27.70 -32.70 -25.63
CA ALA A 8 -28.79 -32.08 -24.89
C ALA A 8 -28.41 -30.70 -24.30
N LEU A 9 -27.14 -30.27 -24.44
CA LEU A 9 -26.71 -28.99 -23.87
C LEU A 9 -27.20 -27.80 -24.72
N PRO A 10 -27.57 -26.68 -24.09
CA PRO A 10 -27.99 -25.46 -24.78
C PRO A 10 -26.83 -24.80 -25.53
N GLU A 11 -27.15 -23.87 -26.44
CA GLU A 11 -26.15 -23.22 -27.31
C GLU A 11 -25.06 -22.47 -26.53
N HIS A 12 -25.39 -21.89 -25.38
CA HIS A 12 -24.44 -21.15 -24.54
C HIS A 12 -23.31 -22.03 -23.97
N CYS A 13 -23.44 -23.36 -24.01
CA CYS A 13 -22.37 -24.28 -23.63
C CYS A 13 -21.31 -24.47 -24.73
N PHE A 14 -21.52 -23.94 -25.94
CA PHE A 14 -20.63 -24.14 -27.08
C PHE A 14 -20.01 -22.83 -27.55
N TRP A 15 -18.68 -22.70 -27.42
CA TRP A 15 -17.93 -21.49 -27.81
C TRP A 15 -18.26 -21.01 -29.23
N GLN A 16 -18.35 -21.93 -30.19
CA GLN A 16 -18.64 -21.59 -31.59
C GLN A 16 -20.00 -20.88 -31.75
N ARG A 17 -21.01 -21.28 -30.98
CA ARG A 17 -22.38 -20.77 -31.08
C ARG A 17 -22.62 -19.57 -30.19
N ALA A 18 -22.00 -19.54 -29.00
CA ALA A 18 -22.22 -18.51 -28.00
C ALA A 18 -21.28 -17.30 -28.12
N VAL A 19 -20.11 -17.50 -28.76
CA VAL A 19 -19.03 -16.51 -28.78
C VAL A 19 -18.55 -16.24 -30.20
N ALA A 20 -18.05 -17.25 -30.92
CA ALA A 20 -17.43 -17.02 -32.23
C ALA A 20 -18.45 -16.64 -33.32
N GLY A 21 -19.67 -17.18 -33.24
CA GLY A 21 -20.77 -16.89 -34.16
C GLY A 21 -21.66 -15.71 -33.77
N VAL A 22 -21.33 -14.99 -32.70
CA VAL A 22 -22.15 -13.90 -32.14
C VAL A 22 -21.36 -12.59 -32.25
N ALA A 23 -22.05 -11.49 -32.56
CA ALA A 23 -21.42 -10.16 -32.52
C ALA A 23 -20.88 -9.89 -31.11
N ARG A 24 -19.73 -9.21 -30.97
CA ARG A 24 -19.09 -9.02 -29.65
C ARG A 24 -20.04 -8.39 -28.64
N GLU A 25 -20.84 -7.41 -29.08
CA GLU A 25 -21.78 -6.69 -28.24
C GLU A 25 -22.97 -7.57 -27.88
N GLN A 26 -23.21 -8.69 -28.57
CA GLN A 26 -24.32 -9.59 -28.28
C GLN A 26 -23.92 -10.78 -27.40
N VAL A 27 -22.63 -10.97 -27.12
CA VAL A 27 -22.16 -12.05 -26.23
C VAL A 27 -22.81 -11.89 -24.86
N ASP A 28 -23.44 -12.96 -24.39
CA ASP A 28 -24.11 -13.03 -23.09
C ASP A 28 -23.44 -14.13 -22.28
N ALA A 29 -22.68 -13.74 -21.25
CA ALA A 29 -21.91 -14.65 -20.42
C ALA A 29 -22.71 -15.18 -19.22
N LEU A 30 -23.97 -14.79 -19.07
CA LEU A 30 -24.84 -15.22 -17.99
C LEU A 30 -25.96 -16.11 -18.55
N ALA A 31 -26.01 -17.37 -18.11
CA ALA A 31 -27.04 -18.31 -18.58
C ALA A 31 -28.40 -18.02 -17.93
N THR A 32 -28.44 -17.91 -16.60
CA THR A 32 -29.65 -17.63 -15.82
C THR A 32 -29.26 -17.04 -14.47
N ALA A 33 -29.99 -16.02 -14.02
CA ALA A 33 -29.85 -15.49 -12.66
C ALA A 33 -30.71 -16.31 -11.67
N PRO A 34 -30.22 -16.56 -10.44
CA PRO A 34 -30.96 -17.33 -9.43
C PRO A 34 -32.15 -16.56 -8.83
N PHE A 35 -32.22 -15.24 -9.05
CA PHE A 35 -33.33 -14.40 -8.61
C PHE A 35 -33.41 -13.13 -9.47
N MET A 36 -34.59 -12.50 -9.47
CA MET A 36 -34.85 -11.19 -10.07
C MET A 36 -34.93 -10.11 -8.99
N ILE A 37 -34.59 -8.88 -9.33
CA ILE A 37 -34.81 -7.68 -8.53
C ILE A 37 -36.15 -7.07 -8.96
N ALA A 38 -37.10 -7.02 -8.04
CA ALA A 38 -38.40 -6.44 -8.25
C ALA A 38 -38.33 -4.89 -8.23
N PRO A 39 -39.26 -4.21 -8.92
CA PRO A 39 -39.38 -2.76 -8.82
C PRO A 39 -39.52 -2.28 -7.37
N GLY A 40 -38.74 -1.26 -6.99
CA GLY A 40 -38.77 -0.67 -5.65
C GLY A 40 -37.86 -1.36 -4.61
N GLU A 41 -37.26 -2.52 -4.94
CA GLU A 41 -36.28 -3.14 -4.05
C GLU A 41 -35.03 -2.27 -3.91
N ARG A 42 -34.57 -2.11 -2.68
CA ARG A 42 -33.48 -1.22 -2.27
C ARG A 42 -32.15 -1.88 -2.60
N ILE A 43 -31.42 -1.29 -3.53
CA ILE A 43 -30.12 -1.77 -3.99
C ILE A 43 -29.02 -0.98 -3.30
N VAL A 44 -28.08 -1.68 -2.68
CA VAL A 44 -26.81 -1.10 -2.20
C VAL A 44 -25.69 -1.54 -3.14
N THR A 45 -24.89 -0.59 -3.61
CA THR A 45 -23.71 -0.87 -4.46
C THR A 45 -22.43 -0.54 -3.72
N ALA A 46 -21.50 -1.49 -3.64
CA ALA A 46 -20.18 -1.28 -3.04
C ALA A 46 -19.10 -1.95 -3.90
N GLY A 47 -17.86 -1.50 -3.81
CA GLY A 47 -16.75 -2.17 -4.51
C GLY A 47 -15.69 -1.23 -5.07
N SER A 48 -15.00 -1.71 -6.09
CA SER A 48 -14.05 -0.94 -6.89
C SER A 48 -14.72 0.20 -7.67
N CYS A 49 -13.93 1.02 -8.37
CA CYS A 49 -14.41 2.08 -9.26
C CYS A 49 -15.47 1.59 -10.28
N PHE A 50 -15.43 0.31 -10.68
CA PHE A 50 -16.44 -0.26 -11.58
C PHE A 50 -17.84 -0.33 -10.95
N ALA A 51 -17.94 -0.45 -9.63
CA ALA A 51 -19.22 -0.37 -8.90
C ALA A 51 -19.91 1.00 -9.05
N GLN A 52 -19.13 2.09 -9.22
CA GLN A 52 -19.68 3.42 -9.44
C GLN A 52 -20.44 3.49 -10.76
N HIS A 53 -19.88 2.89 -11.82
CA HIS A 53 -20.56 2.76 -13.12
C HIS A 53 -21.88 1.97 -12.99
N ILE A 54 -21.84 0.83 -12.29
CA ILE A 54 -23.06 0.03 -12.05
C ILE A 54 -24.11 0.88 -11.32
N GLY A 55 -23.77 1.50 -10.19
CA GLY A 55 -24.68 2.34 -9.42
C GLY A 55 -25.30 3.47 -10.25
N ARG A 56 -24.50 4.15 -11.07
CA ARG A 56 -24.95 5.19 -12.01
C ARG A 56 -26.01 4.66 -12.98
N HIS A 57 -25.75 3.53 -13.65
CA HIS A 57 -26.70 2.96 -14.60
C HIS A 57 -27.99 2.47 -13.94
N LEU A 58 -27.91 1.93 -12.72
CA LEU A 58 -29.10 1.55 -11.96
C LEU A 58 -29.97 2.76 -11.63
N ARG A 59 -29.37 3.87 -11.16
CA ARG A 59 -30.10 5.14 -10.91
C ARG A 59 -30.70 5.70 -12.19
N ALA A 60 -29.94 5.74 -13.28
CA ALA A 60 -30.42 6.21 -14.58
C ALA A 60 -31.58 5.35 -15.14
N ALA A 61 -31.63 4.06 -14.79
CA ALA A 61 -32.73 3.16 -15.12
C ALA A 61 -33.93 3.27 -14.15
N GLY A 62 -33.90 4.19 -13.19
CA GLY A 62 -34.98 4.42 -12.23
C GLY A 62 -35.08 3.36 -11.12
N LEU A 63 -34.04 2.55 -10.91
CA LEU A 63 -34.00 1.58 -9.82
C LEU A 63 -33.67 2.27 -8.49
N SER A 64 -34.18 1.70 -7.40
CA SER A 64 -34.05 2.25 -6.04
C SER A 64 -32.67 1.97 -5.44
N VAL A 65 -31.63 2.63 -5.97
CA VAL A 65 -30.31 2.64 -5.33
C VAL A 65 -30.39 3.42 -4.03
N LEU A 66 -30.25 2.72 -2.91
CA LEU A 66 -30.40 3.28 -1.57
C LEU A 66 -29.33 4.35 -1.33
N GLN A 67 -29.73 5.48 -0.76
CA GLN A 67 -28.82 6.53 -0.30
C GLN A 67 -29.06 6.79 1.19
N THR A 68 -28.06 6.49 2.02
CA THR A 68 -28.14 6.56 3.48
C THR A 68 -27.26 7.66 4.08
N GLU A 69 -26.36 8.22 3.29
CA GLU A 69 -25.51 9.35 3.66
C GLU A 69 -25.60 10.43 2.58
N PRO A 70 -26.73 11.16 2.49
CA PRO A 70 -26.90 12.23 1.52
C PRO A 70 -26.02 13.43 1.85
N ALA A 71 -25.66 14.21 0.84
CA ALA A 71 -25.05 15.52 1.04
C ALA A 71 -26.06 16.46 1.71
N HIS A 72 -25.55 17.47 2.42
CA HIS A 72 -26.40 18.55 2.90
C HIS A 72 -26.93 19.38 1.71
N ASP A 73 -28.17 19.86 1.79
CA ASP A 73 -28.87 20.60 0.71
C ASP A 73 -28.16 21.88 0.22
N TRP A 74 -27.11 22.31 0.91
CA TRP A 74 -26.33 23.52 0.57
C TRP A 74 -25.08 23.22 -0.26
N LEU A 75 -24.67 21.96 -0.35
CA LEU A 75 -23.55 21.53 -1.21
C LEU A 75 -24.07 21.37 -2.64
N HIS A 76 -23.43 22.05 -3.59
CA HIS A 76 -23.70 21.80 -5.00
C HIS A 76 -23.30 20.37 -5.36
N GLU A 77 -23.99 19.74 -6.32
CA GLU A 77 -23.77 18.33 -6.67
C GLU A 77 -22.32 18.02 -7.06
N SER A 78 -21.68 18.94 -7.81
CA SER A 78 -20.27 18.81 -8.19
C SER A 78 -19.31 18.84 -6.99
N GLU A 79 -19.64 19.59 -5.95
CA GLU A 79 -18.86 19.62 -4.70
C GLU A 79 -19.19 18.40 -3.85
N ALA A 80 -20.46 18.02 -3.75
CA ALA A 80 -20.89 16.82 -3.03
C ALA A 80 -20.11 15.58 -3.49
N ALA A 81 -19.92 15.41 -4.80
CA ALA A 81 -19.17 14.29 -5.37
C ALA A 81 -17.67 14.29 -5.00
N SER A 82 -17.02 15.44 -4.84
CA SER A 82 -15.61 15.51 -4.42
C SER A 82 -15.42 15.15 -2.94
N TYR A 83 -16.46 15.31 -2.13
CA TYR A 83 -16.52 14.81 -0.75
C TYR A 83 -17.10 13.38 -0.65
N GLY A 84 -17.29 12.67 -1.76
CA GLY A 84 -17.74 11.28 -1.74
C GLY A 84 -19.25 11.07 -1.66
N TYR A 85 -20.07 12.12 -1.65
CA TYR A 85 -21.52 12.01 -1.60
C TYR A 85 -22.10 11.62 -2.96
N GLY A 86 -23.19 10.86 -2.96
CA GLY A 86 -23.91 10.44 -4.18
C GLY A 86 -23.21 9.35 -5.01
N ILE A 87 -21.94 9.03 -4.71
CA ILE A 87 -21.19 7.98 -5.42
C ILE A 87 -21.79 6.60 -5.12
N TYR A 88 -21.78 6.24 -3.83
CA TYR A 88 -22.27 4.97 -3.30
C TYR A 88 -23.49 5.19 -2.39
N SER A 89 -23.97 4.13 -1.73
CA SER A 89 -25.08 4.21 -0.77
C SER A 89 -24.72 4.86 0.56
N ALA A 90 -23.43 4.91 0.89
CA ALA A 90 -22.85 5.68 1.98
C ALA A 90 -21.43 6.12 1.59
N ARG A 91 -20.84 7.05 2.34
CA ARG A 91 -19.58 7.73 2.04
C ARG A 91 -18.36 6.88 2.43
N TYR A 92 -18.32 5.61 2.02
CA TYR A 92 -17.23 4.66 2.32
C TYR A 92 -16.08 4.65 1.31
N GLY A 93 -16.17 5.40 0.21
CA GLY A 93 -15.14 5.39 -0.84
C GLY A 93 -15.09 4.04 -1.58
N ASN A 94 -13.98 3.72 -2.23
CA ASN A 94 -13.86 2.42 -2.89
C ASN A 94 -13.50 1.32 -1.88
N ILE A 95 -14.08 0.14 -2.11
CA ILE A 95 -13.82 -1.07 -1.34
C ILE A 95 -13.26 -2.10 -2.30
N TYR A 96 -11.95 -2.30 -2.28
CA TYR A 96 -11.25 -3.12 -3.27
C TYR A 96 -11.24 -4.60 -2.90
N THR A 97 -11.11 -4.93 -1.62
CA THR A 97 -10.94 -6.32 -1.14
C THR A 97 -12.13 -6.78 -0.29
N ALA A 98 -12.35 -8.09 -0.23
CA ALA A 98 -13.36 -8.69 0.65
C ALA A 98 -13.12 -8.32 2.14
N ARG A 99 -11.85 -8.36 2.59
CA ARG A 99 -11.45 -7.96 3.94
C ARG A 99 -11.88 -6.54 4.29
N GLN A 100 -11.77 -5.58 3.36
CA GLN A 100 -12.20 -4.21 3.60
C GLN A 100 -13.72 -4.10 3.82
N LEU A 101 -14.53 -4.83 3.06
CA LEU A 101 -15.99 -4.82 3.23
C LEU A 101 -16.40 -5.44 4.57
N LEU A 102 -15.80 -6.59 4.91
CA LEU A 102 -16.00 -7.24 6.21
C LEU A 102 -15.62 -6.30 7.37
N GLN A 103 -14.45 -5.69 7.27
CA GLN A 103 -13.95 -4.75 8.26
C GLN A 103 -14.83 -3.50 8.37
N LEU A 104 -15.37 -2.97 7.27
CA LEU A 104 -16.31 -1.86 7.29
C LEU A 104 -17.57 -2.23 8.09
N PHE A 105 -18.14 -3.41 7.83
CA PHE A 105 -19.29 -3.90 8.59
C PHE A 105 -18.96 -4.02 10.08
N GLN A 106 -17.85 -4.67 10.42
CA GLN A 106 -17.44 -4.90 11.81
C GLN A 106 -17.16 -3.58 12.55
N ARG A 107 -16.47 -2.63 11.91
CA ARG A 107 -16.22 -1.29 12.47
C ARG A 107 -17.51 -0.53 12.71
N ALA A 108 -18.42 -0.53 11.73
CA ALA A 108 -19.71 0.16 11.87
C ALA A 108 -20.58 -0.41 13.00
N HIS A 109 -20.43 -1.70 13.34
CA HIS A 109 -21.13 -2.37 14.43
C HIS A 109 -20.31 -2.45 15.74
N GLY A 110 -19.12 -1.82 15.80
CA GLY A 110 -18.26 -1.82 16.98
C GLY A 110 -17.61 -3.17 17.31
N GLN A 111 -17.69 -4.15 16.41
CA GLN A 111 -17.10 -5.50 16.56
C GLN A 111 -15.59 -5.51 16.31
N PHE A 112 -15.08 -4.50 15.60
CA PHE A 112 -13.66 -4.32 15.36
C PHE A 112 -13.27 -2.85 15.52
N GLN A 113 -12.24 -2.58 16.32
CA GLN A 113 -11.69 -1.24 16.55
C GLN A 113 -10.19 -1.28 16.24
N PRO A 114 -9.78 -0.79 15.07
CA PRO A 114 -8.37 -0.75 14.70
C PRO A 114 -7.54 0.02 15.73
N ALA A 115 -6.30 -0.36 15.94
CA ALA A 115 -5.30 0.41 16.69
C ALA A 115 -4.94 1.69 15.92
N GLU A 116 -4.75 1.57 14.60
CA GLU A 116 -4.47 2.68 13.71
C GLU A 116 -5.77 3.25 13.12
N ARG A 117 -6.46 4.07 13.91
CA ARG A 117 -7.78 4.64 13.54
C ARG A 117 -7.68 5.91 12.70
N LEU A 118 -6.56 6.61 12.79
CA LEU A 118 -6.37 7.95 12.23
C LEU A 118 -4.93 8.11 11.78
N TRP A 119 -4.74 8.65 10.58
CA TRP A 119 -3.46 9.11 10.08
C TRP A 119 -3.34 10.62 10.25
N GLU A 120 -2.14 11.08 10.57
CA GLU A 120 -1.84 12.51 10.67
C GLU A 120 -1.00 12.93 9.46
N GLN A 121 -1.33 14.09 8.88
CA GLN A 121 -0.58 14.71 7.79
C GLN A 121 -0.47 16.21 8.08
N GLY A 122 0.65 16.62 8.67
CA GLY A 122 0.80 17.98 9.20
C GLY A 122 -0.24 18.24 10.29
N ALA A 123 -1.11 19.23 10.07
CA ALA A 123 -2.23 19.55 10.98
C ALA A 123 -3.55 18.86 10.60
N ARG A 124 -3.57 18.04 9.54
CA ARG A 124 -4.77 17.39 9.03
C ARG A 124 -4.88 15.94 9.51
N CYS A 125 -6.13 15.50 9.65
CA CYS A 125 -6.50 14.16 10.06
C CYS A 125 -7.04 13.39 8.84
N ILE A 126 -6.49 12.22 8.54
CA ILE A 126 -6.87 11.38 7.39
C ILE A 126 -7.49 10.06 7.91
N ASP A 127 -8.60 9.64 7.30
CA ASP A 127 -9.22 8.33 7.58
C ASP A 127 -8.44 7.22 6.85
N PRO A 128 -7.73 6.31 7.56
CA PRO A 128 -6.94 5.25 6.92
C PRO A 128 -7.77 4.32 6.01
N PHE A 129 -9.07 4.24 6.24
CA PHE A 129 -9.99 3.33 5.57
C PHE A 129 -10.80 4.01 4.47
N ARG A 130 -10.76 5.35 4.42
CA ARG A 130 -11.40 6.20 3.42
C ARG A 130 -10.45 7.36 3.07
N PRO A 131 -9.20 7.08 2.63
CA PRO A 131 -8.10 8.04 2.69
C PRO A 131 -8.30 9.29 1.84
N ARG A 132 -9.17 9.24 0.84
CA ARG A 132 -9.47 10.37 -0.05
C ARG A 132 -10.91 10.85 0.03
N ILE A 133 -11.66 10.42 1.06
CA ILE A 133 -13.07 10.79 1.20
C ILE A 133 -13.27 12.27 1.57
N GLN A 134 -12.30 12.81 2.31
CA GLN A 134 -12.24 14.20 2.68
C GLN A 134 -11.05 14.82 1.94
N PRO A 135 -11.28 15.63 0.89
CA PRO A 135 -10.23 16.42 0.25
C PRO A 135 -9.42 17.18 1.32
N ASP A 136 -8.10 17.14 1.21
CA ASP A 136 -7.13 17.72 2.16
C ASP A 136 -7.21 17.23 3.61
N GLY A 137 -8.05 16.24 3.92
CA GLY A 137 -8.26 15.71 5.26
C GLY A 137 -9.13 16.58 6.16
N PHE A 138 -9.53 16.00 7.29
CA PHE A 138 -10.30 16.69 8.33
C PHE A 138 -9.41 17.70 9.06
N ALA A 139 -9.98 18.85 9.44
CA ALA A 139 -9.24 19.91 10.10
C ALA A 139 -8.88 19.55 11.56
N THR A 140 -9.72 18.74 12.21
CA THR A 140 -9.55 18.36 13.61
C THR A 140 -9.93 16.90 13.86
N ARG A 141 -9.49 16.36 14.99
CA ARG A 141 -9.89 15.01 15.43
C ARG A 141 -11.37 14.96 15.75
N GLU A 142 -11.93 16.02 16.31
CA GLU A 142 -13.34 16.13 16.67
C GLU A 142 -14.24 16.08 15.43
N GLU A 143 -13.85 16.77 14.36
CA GLU A 143 -14.53 16.73 13.06
C GLU A 143 -14.48 15.32 12.45
N PHE A 144 -13.30 14.69 12.43
CA PHE A 144 -13.12 13.32 11.96
C PHE A 144 -14.01 12.34 12.74
N GLU A 145 -14.05 12.44 14.07
CA GLU A 145 -14.86 11.56 14.90
C GLU A 145 -16.36 11.80 14.73
N ALA A 146 -16.79 13.04 14.50
CA ALA A 146 -18.17 13.38 14.19
C ALA A 146 -18.60 12.76 12.84
N ASP A 147 -17.76 12.92 11.82
CA ASP A 147 -17.97 12.28 10.51
C ASP A 147 -18.04 10.76 10.63
N GLN A 148 -17.09 10.13 11.35
CA GLN A 148 -17.07 8.68 11.52
C GLN A 148 -18.35 8.16 12.22
N ARG A 149 -18.87 8.88 13.21
CA ARG A 149 -20.14 8.50 13.88
C ARG A 149 -21.33 8.56 12.91
N GLN A 150 -21.43 9.63 12.12
CA GLN A 150 -22.47 9.77 11.09
C GLN A 150 -22.34 8.69 10.03
N HIS A 151 -21.14 8.51 9.49
CA HIS A 151 -20.83 7.53 8.46
C HIS A 151 -21.19 6.10 8.91
N PHE A 152 -20.77 5.69 10.11
CA PHE A 152 -21.11 4.36 10.61
C PHE A 152 -22.61 4.17 10.87
N ALA A 153 -23.33 5.22 11.25
CA ALA A 153 -24.80 5.16 11.33
C ALA A 153 -25.44 4.93 9.94
N ALA A 154 -24.95 5.62 8.92
CA ALA A 154 -25.40 5.41 7.53
C ALA A 154 -25.07 4.00 7.03
N VAL A 155 -23.86 3.49 7.27
CA VAL A 155 -23.45 2.13 6.89
C VAL A 155 -24.33 1.07 7.54
N ARG A 156 -24.61 1.18 8.86
CA ARG A 156 -25.56 0.28 9.53
C ARG A 156 -26.94 0.34 8.90
N SER A 157 -27.42 1.55 8.60
CA SER A 157 -28.69 1.78 7.91
C SER A 157 -28.73 1.08 6.54
N ALA A 158 -27.67 1.18 5.75
CA ALA A 158 -27.58 0.56 4.43
C ALA A 158 -27.68 -0.96 4.51
N PHE A 159 -26.90 -1.61 5.40
CA PHE A 159 -26.95 -3.07 5.57
C PHE A 159 -28.28 -3.58 6.15
N ALA A 160 -28.90 -2.82 7.06
CA ALA A 160 -30.19 -3.18 7.64
C ALA A 160 -31.36 -3.05 6.65
N GLN A 161 -31.27 -2.11 5.70
CA GLN A 161 -32.37 -1.77 4.80
C GLN A 161 -32.24 -2.33 3.39
N LEU A 162 -31.07 -2.84 2.97
CA LEU A 162 -30.93 -3.34 1.60
C LEU A 162 -31.81 -4.57 1.35
N ASP A 163 -32.31 -4.69 0.12
CA ASP A 163 -32.92 -5.92 -0.38
C ASP A 163 -31.89 -6.70 -1.23
N VAL A 164 -31.01 -5.96 -1.93
CA VAL A 164 -29.91 -6.52 -2.74
C VAL A 164 -28.61 -5.74 -2.50
N LEU A 165 -27.54 -6.45 -2.17
CA LEU A 165 -26.17 -5.93 -2.15
C LEU A 165 -25.46 -6.35 -3.44
N ILE A 166 -25.04 -5.38 -4.25
CA ILE A 166 -24.15 -5.62 -5.39
C ILE A 166 -22.73 -5.26 -4.94
N PHE A 167 -21.86 -6.27 -4.85
CA PHE A 167 -20.46 -6.08 -4.47
C PHE A 167 -19.51 -6.40 -5.63
N THR A 168 -18.77 -5.39 -6.06
CA THR A 168 -17.76 -5.50 -7.12
C THR A 168 -16.37 -5.66 -6.52
N LEU A 169 -15.84 -6.88 -6.52
CA LEU A 169 -14.50 -7.17 -6.01
C LEU A 169 -13.45 -6.56 -6.95
N GLY A 170 -12.59 -5.71 -6.38
CA GLY A 170 -11.56 -5.00 -7.12
C GLY A 170 -10.28 -5.82 -7.24
N LEU A 171 -9.66 -6.09 -6.11
CA LEU A 171 -8.27 -6.54 -5.98
C LEU A 171 -8.15 -7.58 -4.87
N THR A 172 -7.01 -8.27 -4.82
CA THR A 172 -6.60 -9.15 -3.72
C THR A 172 -5.46 -8.54 -2.91
N GLN A 173 -4.88 -7.44 -3.37
CA GLN A 173 -3.79 -6.75 -2.71
C GLN A 173 -4.32 -5.66 -1.77
N ALA A 174 -3.73 -5.56 -0.58
CA ALA A 174 -4.02 -4.53 0.42
C ALA A 174 -2.76 -4.27 1.26
N TRP A 175 -2.83 -3.25 2.12
CA TRP A 175 -1.82 -3.01 3.15
C TRP A 175 -2.41 -3.35 4.51
N GLU A 176 -1.63 -4.03 5.35
CA GLU A 176 -2.07 -4.57 6.63
C GLU A 176 -1.22 -3.99 7.76
N ALA A 177 -1.88 -3.49 8.81
CA ALA A 177 -1.27 -3.18 10.09
C ALA A 177 -0.98 -4.48 10.86
N LEU A 178 0.27 -4.66 11.28
CA LEU A 178 0.76 -5.86 11.95
C LEU A 178 0.28 -5.98 13.41
N ASP A 179 -0.11 -4.87 14.02
CA ASP A 179 -0.51 -4.81 15.42
C ASP A 179 -1.85 -5.54 15.67
N ASP A 180 -2.79 -5.44 14.72
CA ASP A 180 -4.17 -5.93 14.88
C ASP A 180 -4.77 -6.58 13.62
N GLY A 181 -4.03 -6.61 12.50
CA GLY A 181 -4.49 -7.16 11.23
C GLY A 181 -5.45 -6.24 10.46
N ALA A 182 -5.60 -4.96 10.85
CA ALA A 182 -6.42 -4.02 10.11
C ALA A 182 -5.87 -3.80 8.70
N VAL A 183 -6.76 -3.67 7.71
CA VAL A 183 -6.36 -3.48 6.31
C VAL A 183 -6.79 -2.14 5.75
N PHE A 184 -5.90 -1.55 4.95
CA PHE A 184 -6.05 -0.26 4.31
C PHE A 184 -6.12 -0.40 2.77
N PRO A 185 -6.87 0.47 2.08
CA PRO A 185 -6.94 0.49 0.62
C PRO A 185 -5.68 1.02 -0.05
N LEU A 186 -4.90 1.85 0.65
CA LEU A 186 -3.64 2.39 0.16
C LEU A 186 -2.51 2.12 1.16
N CYS A 187 -1.28 2.13 0.66
CA CYS A 187 -0.11 2.12 1.53
C CYS A 187 -0.10 3.39 2.39
N PRO A 188 0.11 3.28 3.72
CA PRO A 188 0.40 4.46 4.53
C PRO A 188 1.53 5.29 3.89
N GLY A 189 1.35 6.60 3.80
CA GLY A 189 2.26 7.52 3.11
C GLY A 189 1.86 7.88 1.67
N VAL A 190 0.92 7.15 1.04
CA VAL A 190 0.42 7.51 -0.32
C VAL A 190 -0.58 8.65 -0.26
N ALA A 191 -1.55 8.58 0.65
CA ALA A 191 -2.62 9.57 0.80
C ALA A 191 -2.72 10.13 2.23
N GLY A 192 -1.78 9.79 3.10
CA GLY A 192 -1.74 10.17 4.51
C GLY A 192 -0.98 9.13 5.35
N GLY A 193 -0.53 9.51 6.54
CA GLY A 193 0.24 8.64 7.42
C GLY A 193 1.66 8.40 6.91
N SER A 194 2.32 7.36 7.44
CA SER A 194 3.69 6.99 7.04
C SER A 194 3.84 5.48 7.03
N PHE A 195 4.47 4.95 5.97
CA PHE A 195 4.82 3.54 5.91
C PHE A 195 5.91 3.23 6.95
N ASP A 196 5.77 2.09 7.61
CA ASP A 196 6.74 1.57 8.58
C ASP A 196 6.75 0.06 8.43
N ALA A 197 7.86 -0.51 7.96
CA ALA A 197 7.97 -1.95 7.69
C ALA A 197 7.87 -2.82 8.95
N LEU A 198 7.99 -2.25 10.16
CA LEU A 198 7.76 -2.95 11.42
C LEU A 198 6.28 -2.96 11.85
N ARG A 199 5.47 -2.07 11.28
CA ARG A 199 4.05 -1.90 11.62
C ARG A 199 3.13 -2.25 10.46
N HIS A 200 3.64 -2.28 9.24
CA HIS A 200 2.88 -2.42 8.01
C HIS A 200 3.49 -3.45 7.08
N ARG A 201 2.64 -4.22 6.39
CA ARG A 201 3.07 -5.11 5.30
C ARG A 201 2.10 -5.06 4.13
N ALA A 202 2.61 -5.34 2.94
CA ALA A 202 1.77 -5.69 1.81
C ALA A 202 1.14 -7.07 2.04
N ARG A 203 -0.15 -7.21 1.75
CA ARG A 203 -0.91 -8.45 1.81
C ARG A 203 -1.50 -8.75 0.43
N ASN A 204 -1.45 -10.01 0.02
CA ASN A 204 -2.14 -10.51 -1.18
C ASN A 204 -2.98 -11.72 -0.76
N PHE A 205 -4.29 -11.58 -0.73
CA PHE A 205 -5.21 -12.60 -0.23
C PHE A 205 -5.33 -13.79 -1.19
N SER A 206 -5.35 -14.99 -0.62
CA SER A 206 -5.64 -16.23 -1.32
C SER A 206 -7.14 -16.42 -1.58
N VAL A 207 -7.50 -17.41 -2.42
CA VAL A 207 -8.91 -17.78 -2.65
C VAL A 207 -9.62 -18.10 -1.34
N ALA A 208 -8.98 -18.89 -0.46
CA ALA A 208 -9.56 -19.28 0.82
C ALA A 208 -9.86 -18.07 1.70
N GLU A 209 -8.92 -17.13 1.82
CA GLU A 209 -9.12 -15.93 2.63
C GLU A 209 -10.22 -15.02 2.07
N VAL A 210 -10.29 -14.87 0.74
CA VAL A 210 -11.37 -14.08 0.10
C VAL A 210 -12.73 -14.75 0.33
N SER A 211 -12.82 -16.07 0.15
CA SER A 211 -14.03 -16.84 0.43
C SER A 211 -14.44 -16.71 1.90
N ASP A 212 -13.51 -16.92 2.84
CA ASP A 212 -13.78 -16.88 4.27
C ASP A 212 -14.25 -15.49 4.72
N ASP A 213 -13.61 -14.42 4.22
CA ASP A 213 -14.02 -13.04 4.51
C ASP A 213 -15.43 -12.75 4.01
N MET A 214 -15.77 -13.19 2.79
CA MET A 214 -17.09 -13.00 2.21
C MET A 214 -18.16 -13.82 2.92
N LEU A 215 -17.85 -15.06 3.34
CA LEU A 215 -18.77 -15.90 4.09
C LEU A 215 -19.05 -15.31 5.47
N ALA A 216 -18.01 -14.84 6.17
CA ALA A 216 -18.17 -14.13 7.43
C ALA A 216 -19.03 -12.87 7.28
N LEU A 217 -18.82 -12.10 6.20
CA LEU A 217 -19.67 -10.95 5.89
C LEU A 217 -21.13 -11.36 5.63
N ILE A 218 -21.36 -12.43 4.86
CA ILE A 218 -22.70 -12.93 4.55
C ILE A 218 -23.43 -13.34 5.84
N ASP A 219 -22.74 -14.04 6.74
CA ASP A 219 -23.31 -14.45 8.02
C ASP A 219 -23.66 -13.24 8.90
N LEU A 220 -22.76 -12.26 8.99
CA LEU A 220 -22.98 -11.01 9.71
C LEU A 220 -24.14 -10.19 9.12
N LEU A 221 -24.21 -10.08 7.79
CA LEU A 221 -25.30 -9.40 7.10
C LEU A 221 -26.64 -10.11 7.35
N ARG A 222 -26.67 -11.44 7.27
CA ARG A 222 -27.90 -12.21 7.52
C ARG A 222 -28.36 -12.14 8.97
N ALA A 223 -27.44 -11.95 9.91
CA ALA A 223 -27.79 -11.73 11.30
C ALA A 223 -28.57 -10.42 11.51
N VAL A 224 -28.30 -9.38 10.71
CA VAL A 224 -29.02 -8.09 10.79
C VAL A 224 -30.17 -7.98 9.78
N ASN A 225 -30.07 -8.69 8.66
CA ASN A 225 -31.03 -8.67 7.56
C ASN A 225 -31.10 -10.05 6.87
N PRO A 226 -31.93 -10.97 7.37
CA PRO A 226 -32.03 -12.35 6.85
C PRO A 226 -32.57 -12.45 5.41
N ALA A 227 -33.21 -11.39 4.90
CA ALA A 227 -33.79 -11.35 3.57
C ALA A 227 -32.80 -10.92 2.48
N ALA A 228 -31.67 -10.34 2.87
CA ALA A 228 -30.66 -9.80 1.96
C ALA A 228 -30.21 -10.82 0.90
N ARG A 229 -30.16 -10.37 -0.36
CA ARG A 229 -29.58 -11.11 -1.49
C ARG A 229 -28.31 -10.43 -1.95
N LEU A 230 -27.36 -11.21 -2.47
CA LEU A 230 -26.08 -10.71 -2.95
C LEU A 230 -25.89 -10.96 -4.44
N ILE A 231 -25.33 -9.98 -5.13
CA ILE A 231 -24.77 -10.13 -6.47
C ILE A 231 -23.30 -9.79 -6.38
N LEU A 232 -22.45 -10.79 -6.59
CA LEU A 232 -21.00 -10.62 -6.67
C LEU A 232 -20.59 -10.39 -8.12
N THR A 233 -19.60 -9.55 -8.32
CA THR A 233 -18.96 -9.37 -9.63
C THR A 233 -17.50 -9.04 -9.48
N VAL A 234 -16.67 -9.43 -10.45
CA VAL A 234 -15.24 -9.07 -10.48
C VAL A 234 -15.04 -7.83 -11.36
N SER A 235 -14.31 -6.85 -10.83
CA SER A 235 -13.97 -5.62 -11.53
C SER A 235 -13.07 -5.91 -12.74
N PRO A 236 -13.42 -5.45 -13.94
CA PRO A 236 -12.56 -5.54 -15.13
C PRO A 236 -11.35 -4.63 -15.10
N VAL A 237 -11.38 -3.56 -14.29
CA VAL A 237 -10.30 -2.57 -14.19
C VAL A 237 -9.01 -3.23 -13.67
N PRO A 238 -7.92 -3.22 -14.46
CA PRO A 238 -6.60 -3.69 -14.03
C PRO A 238 -6.02 -2.91 -12.84
N LEU A 239 -5.16 -3.56 -12.04
CA LEU A 239 -4.39 -2.89 -10.97
C LEU A 239 -3.60 -1.71 -11.53
N ALA A 240 -3.59 -0.58 -10.82
CA ALA A 240 -2.69 0.52 -11.16
C ALA A 240 -1.23 0.19 -10.83
N ALA A 241 -0.99 -0.48 -9.70
CA ALA A 241 0.34 -0.89 -9.27
C ALA A 241 0.27 -2.20 -8.47
N GLY A 242 1.32 -3.02 -8.60
CA GLY A 242 1.51 -4.22 -7.76
C GLY A 242 2.40 -3.91 -6.55
N ALA A 243 2.21 -4.64 -5.46
CA ALA A 243 2.99 -4.44 -4.22
C ALA A 243 4.36 -5.16 -4.19
N ALA A 244 4.65 -6.05 -5.15
CA ALA A 244 5.88 -6.85 -5.17
C ALA A 244 6.87 -6.37 -6.26
N ALA A 245 8.06 -5.93 -5.85
CA ALA A 245 9.07 -5.35 -6.75
C ALA A 245 9.57 -6.28 -7.87
N HIS A 246 9.42 -7.60 -7.70
CA HIS A 246 9.88 -8.61 -8.66
C HIS A 246 8.73 -9.19 -9.50
N GLU A 247 7.52 -8.63 -9.40
CA GLU A 247 6.34 -9.10 -10.12
C GLU A 247 5.86 -8.03 -11.10
N HIS A 248 5.71 -8.40 -12.38
CA HIS A 248 5.13 -7.51 -13.37
C HIS A 248 3.63 -7.31 -13.10
N VAL A 249 3.14 -6.07 -13.21
CA VAL A 249 1.74 -5.71 -12.87
C VAL A 249 0.69 -6.53 -13.62
N VAL A 250 0.97 -6.94 -14.87
CA VAL A 250 0.08 -7.84 -15.64
C VAL A 250 -0.07 -9.21 -14.97
N ASN A 251 1.01 -9.78 -14.40
CA ASN A 251 0.96 -11.05 -13.69
C ASN A 251 0.20 -10.89 -12.36
N ALA A 252 0.52 -9.84 -11.61
CA ALA A 252 -0.18 -9.51 -10.37
C ALA A 252 -1.70 -9.32 -10.59
N ASN A 253 -2.08 -8.64 -11.68
CA ASN A 253 -3.47 -8.47 -12.07
C ASN A 253 -4.13 -9.77 -12.47
N THR A 254 -3.47 -10.57 -13.32
CA THR A 254 -4.01 -11.87 -13.74
C THR A 254 -4.25 -12.78 -12.53
N TRP A 255 -3.29 -12.83 -11.60
CA TRP A 255 -3.45 -13.55 -10.33
C TRP A 255 -4.67 -13.04 -9.56
N SER A 256 -4.73 -11.72 -9.34
CA SER A 256 -5.78 -11.10 -8.55
C SER A 256 -7.18 -11.39 -9.09
N LYS A 257 -7.42 -11.18 -10.39
CA LYS A 257 -8.73 -11.44 -11.01
C LYS A 257 -9.08 -12.93 -11.02
N SER A 258 -8.09 -13.80 -11.20
CA SER A 258 -8.30 -15.25 -11.15
C SER A 258 -8.73 -15.72 -9.76
N VAL A 259 -8.04 -15.23 -8.71
CA VAL A 259 -8.40 -15.53 -7.31
C VAL A 259 -9.81 -15.07 -6.99
N LEU A 260 -10.15 -13.82 -7.31
CA LEU A 260 -11.49 -13.28 -7.06
C LEU A 260 -12.57 -14.06 -7.82
N ARG A 261 -12.30 -14.45 -9.07
CA ARG A 261 -13.25 -15.20 -9.88
C ARG A 261 -13.53 -16.59 -9.32
N VAL A 262 -12.48 -17.28 -8.84
CA VAL A 262 -12.62 -18.58 -8.18
C VAL A 262 -13.36 -18.44 -6.85
N ALA A 263 -13.02 -17.44 -6.03
CA ALA A 263 -13.71 -17.18 -4.77
C ALA A 263 -15.22 -16.91 -4.98
N CYS A 264 -15.59 -16.09 -5.97
CA CYS A 264 -16.99 -15.89 -6.33
C CYS A 264 -17.70 -17.21 -6.71
N ALA A 265 -17.04 -18.10 -7.44
CA ALA A 265 -17.60 -19.40 -7.80
C ALA A 265 -17.85 -20.27 -6.55
N ASP A 266 -16.87 -20.32 -5.65
CA ASP A 266 -16.96 -21.06 -4.39
C ASP A 266 -18.11 -20.54 -3.50
N ILE A 267 -18.22 -19.21 -3.34
CA ILE A 267 -19.27 -18.57 -2.54
C ILE A 267 -20.66 -18.86 -3.13
N VAL A 268 -20.84 -18.71 -4.45
CA VAL A 268 -22.14 -19.00 -5.12
C VAL A 268 -22.53 -20.46 -4.99
N ALA A 269 -21.56 -21.38 -5.03
CA ALA A 269 -21.85 -22.81 -4.86
C ALA A 269 -22.26 -23.17 -3.42
N ARG A 270 -21.81 -22.41 -2.43
CA ARG A 270 -22.01 -22.69 -1.00
C ARG A 270 -23.16 -21.90 -0.38
N CYS A 271 -23.59 -20.79 -0.99
CA CYS A 271 -24.56 -19.87 -0.42
C CYS A 271 -25.81 -19.73 -1.30
N GLU A 272 -26.98 -19.97 -0.71
CA GLU A 272 -28.24 -19.57 -1.31
C GLU A 272 -28.33 -18.04 -1.44
N ARG A 273 -29.19 -17.53 -2.33
CA ARG A 273 -29.44 -16.09 -2.49
C ARG A 273 -28.18 -15.26 -2.84
N VAL A 274 -27.17 -15.90 -3.42
CA VAL A 274 -25.99 -15.25 -3.98
C VAL A 274 -25.92 -15.54 -5.47
N ALA A 275 -25.72 -14.50 -6.28
CA ALA A 275 -25.53 -14.59 -7.72
C ALA A 275 -24.14 -14.08 -8.12
N TYR A 276 -23.65 -14.52 -9.28
CA TYR A 276 -22.47 -13.94 -9.91
C TYR A 276 -22.86 -13.23 -11.22
N MET A 277 -22.48 -11.97 -11.36
CA MET A 277 -22.60 -11.20 -12.61
C MET A 277 -21.23 -11.17 -13.30
N PRO A 278 -21.08 -11.64 -14.56
CA PRO A 278 -19.78 -11.79 -15.21
C PRO A 278 -19.28 -10.48 -15.88
N SER A 279 -19.11 -9.38 -15.11
CA SER A 279 -18.62 -8.13 -15.72
C SER A 279 -17.17 -8.21 -16.18
N TYR A 280 -16.32 -8.93 -15.43
CA TYR A 280 -14.91 -9.13 -15.81
C TYR A 280 -14.80 -9.81 -17.17
N GLU A 281 -15.49 -10.94 -17.34
CA GLU A 281 -15.40 -11.77 -18.53
C GLU A 281 -15.99 -11.12 -19.78
N LEU A 282 -17.07 -10.35 -19.63
CA LEU A 282 -17.66 -9.57 -20.73
C LEU A 282 -16.70 -8.49 -21.24
N ILE A 283 -15.94 -7.86 -20.35
CA ILE A 283 -15.01 -6.80 -20.74
C ILE A 283 -13.68 -7.36 -21.26
N THR A 284 -13.10 -8.35 -20.58
CA THR A 284 -11.75 -8.83 -20.85
C THR A 284 -11.70 -10.08 -21.74
N GLY A 285 -12.86 -10.64 -22.09
CA GLY A 285 -12.94 -11.86 -22.89
C GLY A 285 -12.36 -11.69 -24.29
N ALA A 286 -11.85 -12.79 -24.87
CA ALA A 286 -11.24 -12.78 -26.21
C ALA A 286 -12.18 -12.26 -27.33
N HIS A 287 -13.49 -12.36 -27.13
CA HIS A 287 -14.51 -11.83 -28.03
C HIS A 287 -14.48 -10.29 -28.15
N ALA A 288 -14.10 -9.61 -27.06
CA ALA A 288 -14.02 -8.16 -27.02
C ALA A 288 -12.79 -7.62 -27.79
N ARG A 289 -11.73 -8.43 -27.92
CA ARG A 289 -10.45 -8.05 -28.59
C ARG A 289 -9.89 -6.71 -28.09
N GLY A 290 -10.03 -6.45 -26.78
CA GLY A 290 -9.57 -5.20 -26.15
C GLY A 290 -10.42 -3.96 -26.44
N ALA A 291 -11.51 -4.07 -27.22
CA ALA A 291 -12.31 -2.93 -27.65
C ALA A 291 -13.09 -2.21 -26.55
N TYR A 292 -13.15 -2.78 -25.35
CA TYR A 292 -13.84 -2.20 -24.19
C TYR A 292 -12.91 -1.45 -23.23
N PHE A 293 -11.61 -1.34 -23.56
CA PHE A 293 -10.68 -0.48 -22.83
C PHE A 293 -10.37 0.79 -23.61
N ALA A 294 -10.15 1.89 -22.89
CA ALA A 294 -9.63 3.13 -23.43
C ALA A 294 -8.13 3.00 -23.75
N ASP A 295 -7.52 4.08 -24.25
CA ASP A 295 -6.12 4.10 -24.68
C ASP A 295 -5.11 3.80 -23.56
N ASP A 296 -5.49 4.05 -22.30
CA ASP A 296 -4.68 3.71 -21.11
C ASP A 296 -4.67 2.20 -20.79
N LEU A 297 -5.45 1.40 -21.53
CA LEU A 297 -5.64 -0.04 -21.36
C LEU A 297 -6.14 -0.45 -19.97
N ARG A 298 -6.71 0.49 -19.20
CA ARG A 298 -7.21 0.27 -17.83
C ARG A 298 -8.64 0.75 -17.65
N SER A 299 -8.95 1.93 -18.16
CA SER A 299 -10.27 2.55 -18.09
C SER A 299 -11.24 1.81 -19.01
N VAL A 300 -12.41 1.45 -18.50
CA VAL A 300 -13.44 0.75 -19.30
C VAL A 300 -14.28 1.78 -20.05
N THR A 301 -14.47 1.57 -21.35
CA THR A 301 -15.28 2.48 -22.17
C THR A 301 -16.77 2.36 -21.83
N GLU A 302 -17.52 3.43 -22.09
CA GLU A 302 -18.97 3.45 -21.91
C GLU A 302 -19.67 2.35 -22.71
N ALA A 303 -19.15 2.01 -23.90
CA ALA A 303 -19.64 0.90 -24.70
C ALA A 303 -19.52 -0.46 -23.97
N GLY A 304 -18.40 -0.69 -23.28
CA GLY A 304 -18.20 -1.88 -22.46
C GLY A 304 -19.13 -1.91 -21.25
N VAL A 305 -19.21 -0.80 -20.51
CA VAL A 305 -20.13 -0.68 -19.36
C VAL A 305 -21.58 -0.92 -19.79
N SER A 306 -22.02 -0.30 -20.88
CA SER A 306 -23.36 -0.47 -21.44
C SER A 306 -23.65 -1.92 -21.85
N HIS A 307 -22.67 -2.66 -22.35
CA HIS A 307 -22.82 -4.10 -22.63
C HIS A 307 -23.05 -4.89 -21.35
N VAL A 308 -22.22 -4.68 -20.32
CA VAL A 308 -22.40 -5.32 -19.00
C VAL A 308 -23.79 -5.02 -18.44
N MET A 309 -24.21 -3.75 -18.47
CA MET A 309 -25.50 -3.34 -17.91
C MET A 309 -26.69 -3.91 -18.70
N ARG A 310 -26.58 -4.06 -20.03
CA ARG A 310 -27.65 -4.73 -20.81
C ARG A 310 -27.80 -6.20 -20.42
N VAL A 311 -26.70 -6.90 -20.19
CA VAL A 311 -26.74 -8.30 -19.68
C VAL A 311 -27.34 -8.30 -18.27
N PHE A 312 -26.92 -7.39 -17.39
CA PHE A 312 -27.48 -7.27 -16.05
C PHE A 312 -29.00 -7.05 -16.07
N PHE A 313 -29.50 -6.07 -16.83
CA PHE A 313 -30.94 -5.76 -16.88
C PHE A 313 -31.77 -6.90 -17.46
N ARG A 314 -31.25 -7.60 -18.47
CA ARG A 314 -31.91 -8.78 -19.05
C ARG A 314 -32.13 -9.85 -17.98
N HIS A 315 -31.11 -10.17 -17.20
CA HIS A 315 -31.13 -11.33 -16.30
C HIS A 315 -31.59 -11.05 -14.89
N PHE A 316 -31.36 -9.84 -14.36
CA PHE A 316 -31.73 -9.49 -12.99
C PHE A 316 -32.96 -8.60 -12.89
N ILE A 317 -33.41 -7.95 -13.97
CA ILE A 317 -34.62 -7.10 -13.95
C ILE A 317 -35.75 -7.67 -14.81
N GLY A 318 -35.40 -8.41 -15.88
CA GLY A 318 -36.39 -9.04 -16.76
C GLY A 318 -36.88 -8.09 -17.85
N SER A 319 -36.24 -6.93 -18.00
CA SER A 319 -36.43 -6.02 -19.11
C SER A 319 -35.81 -6.66 -20.36
N ALA A 320 -36.60 -7.44 -21.09
CA ALA A 320 -36.24 -7.94 -22.42
C ALA A 320 -36.08 -6.73 -23.37
N GLY A 321 -34.88 -6.16 -23.44
CA GLY A 321 -34.57 -5.17 -24.45
C GLY A 321 -35.41 -3.90 -24.40
N THR A 322 -35.62 -3.31 -23.20
CA THR A 322 -35.53 -1.85 -23.19
C THR A 322 -34.08 -1.54 -23.50
N ALA A 323 -33.76 -1.46 -24.80
CA ALA A 323 -32.91 -0.37 -25.22
C ALA A 323 -33.43 0.83 -24.43
N VAL A 324 -32.60 1.35 -23.52
CA VAL A 324 -32.78 2.74 -23.13
C VAL A 324 -32.89 3.44 -24.47
N ALA A 325 -34.10 3.86 -24.85
CA ALA A 325 -34.24 4.74 -25.97
C ALA A 325 -33.21 5.85 -25.74
N PRO A 326 -32.48 6.34 -26.76
CA PRO A 326 -31.53 7.44 -26.59
C PRO A 326 -32.22 8.78 -26.23
N GLY A 327 -33.22 8.75 -25.35
CA GLY A 327 -34.09 9.82 -24.91
C GLY A 327 -33.85 10.28 -23.47
N VAL A 328 -32.84 9.77 -22.78
CA VAL A 328 -32.08 10.60 -21.84
C VAL A 328 -30.67 10.69 -22.39
N ALA A 329 -30.53 11.50 -23.44
CA ALA A 329 -29.24 12.08 -23.75
C ALA A 329 -28.84 12.92 -22.54
N ALA A 330 -28.25 12.29 -21.52
CA ALA A 330 -27.19 12.96 -20.79
C ALA A 330 -26.26 13.46 -21.89
N ALA A 331 -26.08 14.78 -21.99
CA ALA A 331 -25.27 15.35 -23.06
C ALA A 331 -23.93 14.63 -23.03
N ALA A 332 -23.26 14.45 -24.17
CA ALA A 332 -21.93 13.82 -24.19
C ALA A 332 -20.98 14.46 -23.14
N GLY A 333 -21.18 15.75 -22.84
CA GLY A 333 -20.52 16.47 -21.75
C GLY A 333 -20.84 15.99 -20.33
N ASP A 334 -22.07 15.58 -20.03
CA ASP A 334 -22.46 15.07 -18.71
C ASP A 334 -21.80 13.72 -18.43
N LEU A 335 -21.73 12.85 -19.45
CA LEU A 335 -21.08 11.54 -19.34
C LEU A 335 -19.57 11.66 -19.17
N GLU A 336 -18.94 12.63 -19.83
CA GLU A 336 -17.51 12.89 -19.74
C GLU A 336 -17.12 13.55 -18.41
N GLN A 337 -17.90 14.52 -17.93
CA GLN A 337 -17.75 15.06 -16.57
C GLN A 337 -17.91 13.96 -15.50
N MET A 338 -18.85 13.04 -15.68
CA MET A 338 -19.04 11.95 -14.71
C MET A 338 -17.92 10.90 -14.76
N ALA A 339 -17.38 10.59 -15.94
CA ALA A 339 -16.21 9.71 -16.06
C ALA A 339 -14.98 10.34 -15.38
N GLN A 340 -14.83 11.66 -15.49
CA GLN A 340 -13.83 12.41 -14.74
C GLN A 340 -14.06 12.33 -13.22
N LEU A 341 -15.31 12.39 -12.74
CA LEU A 341 -15.62 12.21 -11.32
C LEU A 341 -15.27 10.80 -10.80
N VAL A 342 -15.53 9.75 -11.59
CA VAL A 342 -15.10 8.38 -11.25
C VAL A 342 -13.58 8.27 -11.15
N ALA A 343 -12.86 8.91 -12.08
CA ALA A 343 -11.40 8.96 -12.06
C ALA A 343 -10.86 9.73 -10.83
N VAL A 344 -11.43 10.90 -10.53
CA VAL A 344 -11.06 11.72 -9.35
C VAL A 344 -11.20 10.91 -8.06
N ASN A 345 -12.20 10.05 -7.97
CA ASN A 345 -12.49 9.24 -6.78
C ASN A 345 -11.82 7.86 -6.76
N CYS A 346 -10.92 7.54 -7.70
CA CYS A 346 -10.17 6.27 -7.76
C CYS A 346 -8.88 6.26 -6.91
N ASP A 347 -8.88 5.63 -5.72
CA ASP A 347 -7.74 5.64 -4.77
C ASP A 347 -6.41 5.23 -5.40
N GLU A 348 -6.45 4.22 -6.25
CA GLU A 348 -5.29 3.73 -7.01
C GLU A 348 -4.63 4.79 -7.90
N ASP A 349 -5.31 5.88 -8.28
CA ASP A 349 -4.68 6.95 -9.06
C ASP A 349 -3.63 7.73 -8.23
N ALA A 350 -3.72 7.70 -6.90
CA ALA A 350 -2.66 8.24 -6.03
C ALA A 350 -1.38 7.39 -6.08
N LEU A 351 -1.44 6.15 -6.60
CA LEU A 351 -0.28 5.29 -6.82
C LEU A 351 0.50 5.69 -8.08
N ARG A 352 -0.03 6.60 -8.91
CA ARG A 352 0.70 7.26 -9.99
C ARG A 352 1.64 8.31 -9.38
N LEU A 353 2.56 7.86 -8.54
CA LEU A 353 3.67 8.69 -8.07
C LEU A 353 4.45 9.13 -9.32
N ALA A 354 4.88 10.40 -9.35
CA ALA A 354 5.83 10.83 -10.36
C ALA A 354 6.99 9.81 -10.39
N PRO A 355 7.44 9.35 -11.57
CA PRO A 355 8.64 8.52 -11.63
C PRO A 355 9.71 9.23 -10.81
N ALA A 356 10.40 8.48 -9.94
CA ALA A 356 11.58 9.00 -9.25
C ALA A 356 12.39 9.77 -10.29
N ALA A 357 12.66 11.05 -10.00
CA ALA A 357 13.30 11.95 -10.95
C ALA A 357 14.44 11.21 -11.66
N PRO A 358 14.55 11.30 -13.00
CA PRO A 358 15.56 10.55 -13.75
C PRO A 358 16.89 10.74 -13.04
N LEU A 359 17.55 9.62 -12.67
CA LEU A 359 18.81 9.62 -11.93
C LEU A 359 19.75 10.61 -12.61
N LEU A 360 19.88 11.79 -12.01
CA LEU A 360 20.98 12.69 -12.27
C LEU A 360 22.26 11.86 -12.11
N ALA A 361 23.27 12.13 -12.93
CA ALA A 361 24.54 11.43 -12.85
C ALA A 361 24.95 11.30 -11.37
N PRO A 362 25.28 10.08 -10.90
CA PRO A 362 25.49 9.83 -9.48
C PRO A 362 26.54 10.80 -8.94
N LEU A 363 26.20 11.53 -7.88
CA LEU A 363 27.10 12.44 -7.19
C LEU A 363 27.46 11.84 -5.84
N CYS A 364 28.74 11.80 -5.54
CA CYS A 364 29.20 11.45 -4.20
C CYS A 364 28.79 12.55 -3.22
N ASN A 365 27.85 12.28 -2.32
CA ASN A 365 27.36 13.24 -1.31
C ASN A 365 28.42 13.65 -0.25
N LEU A 366 29.59 13.00 -0.25
CA LEU A 366 30.73 13.37 0.59
C LEU A 366 31.68 14.40 -0.08
N CYS A 367 31.99 14.25 -1.37
CA CYS A 367 32.99 15.09 -2.04
C CYS A 367 32.51 15.80 -3.31
N GLY A 368 31.31 15.49 -3.81
CA GLY A 368 30.77 15.98 -5.08
C GLY A 368 31.32 15.30 -6.33
N GLY A 369 32.09 14.21 -6.20
CA GLY A 369 32.65 13.50 -7.35
C GLY A 369 31.60 12.73 -8.16
N GLU A 370 31.75 12.73 -9.48
CA GLU A 370 30.83 12.10 -10.45
C GLU A 370 31.31 10.74 -10.97
N ALA A 371 32.59 10.42 -10.77
CA ALA A 371 33.21 9.21 -11.32
C ALA A 371 33.32 8.09 -10.28
N PHE A 372 32.85 6.90 -10.65
CA PHE A 372 32.88 5.71 -9.81
C PHE A 372 33.54 4.52 -10.52
N GLY A 373 34.29 3.72 -9.77
CA GLY A 373 35.00 2.53 -10.25
C GLY A 373 34.84 1.32 -9.32
N PRO A 374 35.43 0.16 -9.67
CA PRO A 374 35.27 -1.07 -8.89
C PRO A 374 35.71 -0.92 -7.44
N GLY A 375 34.98 -1.56 -6.52
CA GLY A 375 35.33 -1.61 -5.11
C GLY A 375 36.47 -2.59 -4.81
N PRO A 376 36.86 -2.74 -3.52
CA PRO A 376 37.91 -3.67 -3.10
C PRO A 376 37.67 -5.09 -3.65
N GLY A 377 38.72 -5.72 -4.16
CA GLY A 377 38.64 -7.05 -4.79
C GLY A 377 37.94 -7.06 -6.16
N GLY A 378 37.81 -5.91 -6.83
CA GLY A 378 37.12 -5.80 -8.12
C GLY A 378 35.59 -5.85 -8.01
N ARG A 379 35.04 -5.63 -6.82
CA ARG A 379 33.60 -5.75 -6.55
C ARG A 379 32.80 -4.71 -7.32
N LEU A 380 31.80 -5.18 -8.07
CA LEU A 380 30.77 -4.34 -8.69
C LEU A 380 29.48 -4.36 -7.85
N GLY A 381 28.65 -3.32 -8.02
CA GLY A 381 27.29 -3.23 -7.51
C GLY A 381 26.32 -4.13 -8.27
N LYS A 382 25.07 -4.21 -7.81
CA LYS A 382 24.00 -4.99 -8.47
C LYS A 382 23.65 -4.48 -9.87
N ASP A 383 23.96 -3.22 -10.11
CA ASP A 383 23.82 -2.45 -11.34
C ASP A 383 25.02 -2.59 -12.30
N GLN A 384 26.01 -3.43 -11.97
CA GLN A 384 27.29 -3.56 -12.67
C GLN A 384 28.16 -2.28 -12.63
N LEU A 385 27.78 -1.28 -11.83
CA LEU A 385 28.59 -0.09 -11.64
C LEU A 385 29.57 -0.30 -10.49
N GLY A 386 30.65 0.45 -10.55
CA GLY A 386 31.63 0.48 -9.49
C GLY A 386 31.11 1.26 -8.28
N PRO A 387 31.17 0.73 -7.04
CA PRO A 387 30.69 1.45 -5.87
C PRO A 387 31.67 2.48 -5.29
N HIS A 388 32.91 2.49 -5.80
CA HIS A 388 34.01 3.26 -5.25
C HIS A 388 34.12 4.62 -5.94
N CYS A 389 33.91 5.70 -5.17
CA CYS A 389 34.09 7.06 -5.67
C CYS A 389 35.56 7.31 -5.97
N LEU A 390 35.90 7.62 -7.22
CA LEU A 390 37.29 7.81 -7.65
C LEU A 390 37.93 9.08 -7.08
N ALA A 391 37.12 10.04 -6.59
CA ALA A 391 37.62 11.31 -6.06
C ALA A 391 38.00 11.23 -4.57
N CYS A 392 37.19 10.58 -3.73
CA CYS A 392 37.43 10.52 -2.28
C CYS A 392 37.63 9.10 -1.73
N GLY A 393 37.53 8.08 -2.58
CA GLY A 393 37.64 6.68 -2.17
C GLY A 393 36.40 6.12 -1.49
N SER A 394 35.29 6.86 -1.45
CA SER A 394 34.14 6.44 -0.65
C SER A 394 33.42 5.22 -1.22
N LEU A 395 32.85 4.41 -0.33
CA LEU A 395 31.98 3.27 -0.66
C LEU A 395 30.53 3.53 -0.23
N GLU A 396 29.62 2.65 -0.65
CA GLU A 396 28.17 2.81 -0.45
C GLU A 396 27.81 3.05 1.02
N ARG A 397 28.43 2.31 1.95
CA ARG A 397 28.14 2.43 3.39
C ARG A 397 28.55 3.77 4.00
N GLN A 398 29.59 4.39 3.45
CA GLN A 398 30.03 5.72 3.91
C GLN A 398 29.08 6.79 3.37
N ARG A 399 28.62 6.63 2.12
CA ARG A 399 27.68 7.56 1.50
C ARG A 399 26.26 7.47 2.06
N VAL A 400 25.77 6.28 2.42
CA VAL A 400 24.48 6.15 3.12
C VAL A 400 24.55 6.68 4.56
N ALA A 401 25.68 6.48 5.26
CA ALA A 401 25.89 7.11 6.57
C ALA A 401 25.88 8.65 6.46
N ALA A 402 26.56 9.18 5.44
CA ALA A 402 26.55 10.60 5.10
C ALA A 402 25.15 11.12 4.77
N GLN A 403 24.38 10.33 4.02
CA GLN A 403 23.03 10.68 3.60
C GLN A 403 22.08 10.83 4.80
N VAL A 404 22.11 9.90 5.75
CA VAL A 404 21.35 10.01 7.02
C VAL A 404 21.70 11.29 7.78
N LEU A 405 22.99 11.68 7.81
CA LEU A 405 23.40 12.91 8.48
C LEU A 405 22.91 14.16 7.74
N LEU A 406 22.96 14.17 6.41
CA LEU A 406 22.47 15.28 5.60
C LEU A 406 20.95 15.46 5.74
N GLU A 407 20.21 14.36 5.92
CA GLU A 407 18.76 14.36 6.21
C GLU A 407 18.42 14.95 7.59
N LEU A 408 19.33 14.89 8.57
CA LEU A 408 19.18 15.64 9.83
C LEU A 408 19.28 17.16 9.63
N GLY A 409 19.77 17.63 8.47
CA GLY A 409 19.89 19.04 8.11
C GLY A 409 21.24 19.65 8.49
N ARG A 410 21.86 20.36 7.54
CA ARG A 410 23.20 20.98 7.70
C ARG A 410 23.30 21.95 8.88
N GLU A 411 22.23 22.70 9.15
CA GLU A 411 22.17 23.63 10.29
C GLU A 411 22.25 22.88 11.63
N GLN A 412 21.61 21.71 11.74
CA GLN A 412 21.64 20.89 12.94
C GLN A 412 23.00 20.21 13.15
N LEU A 413 23.73 19.94 12.08
CA LEU A 413 25.11 19.41 12.15
C LEU A 413 26.10 20.49 12.54
N ALA A 414 25.95 21.71 12.00
CA ALA A 414 26.90 22.80 12.15
C ALA A 414 27.15 23.19 13.62
N GLY A 415 26.20 22.97 14.52
CA GLY A 415 26.35 23.25 15.95
C GLY A 415 26.99 22.13 16.78
N ARG A 416 27.10 20.90 16.24
CA ARG A 416 27.46 19.71 17.00
C ARG A 416 28.97 19.53 17.16
N ARG A 417 29.37 18.93 18.27
CA ARG A 417 30.69 18.31 18.44
C ARG A 417 30.62 16.87 17.96
N ALA A 418 31.38 16.53 16.92
CA ALA A 418 31.39 15.20 16.31
C ALA A 418 32.69 14.44 16.57
N LEU A 419 32.59 13.12 16.67
CA LEU A 419 33.73 12.20 16.66
C LEU A 419 33.56 11.19 15.51
N LEU A 420 34.51 11.16 14.58
CA LEU A 420 34.55 10.18 13.49
C LEU A 420 35.51 9.06 13.87
N VAL A 421 35.01 7.82 13.93
CA VAL A 421 35.81 6.66 14.35
C VAL A 421 36.07 5.75 13.16
N GLY A 422 37.35 5.41 12.95
CA GLY A 422 37.81 4.53 11.88
C GLY A 422 38.45 5.27 10.69
N ALA A 423 38.97 4.47 9.75
CA ALA A 423 39.55 4.98 8.50
C ALA A 423 38.47 5.34 7.46
N GLU A 424 37.33 4.65 7.52
CA GLU A 424 36.19 4.84 6.62
C GLU A 424 35.25 5.91 7.16
N ARG A 425 35.35 7.13 6.63
CA ARG A 425 34.61 8.29 7.15
C ARG A 425 33.23 8.37 6.49
N GLY A 426 32.17 8.20 7.28
CA GLY A 426 30.77 8.38 6.87
C GLY A 426 30.25 9.82 6.99
N ALA A 427 31.13 10.80 7.15
CA ALA A 427 30.79 12.22 7.27
C ALA A 427 31.98 13.10 6.88
N ASP A 428 31.71 14.34 6.46
CA ASP A 428 32.73 15.37 6.27
C ASP A 428 32.91 16.18 7.55
N ALA A 429 34.16 16.35 7.98
CA ALA A 429 34.50 17.11 9.19
C ALA A 429 34.01 18.58 9.14
N ARG A 430 33.89 19.15 7.93
CA ARG A 430 33.42 20.53 7.70
C ARG A 430 31.93 20.73 8.03
N TRP A 431 31.18 19.66 8.29
CA TRP A 431 29.76 19.75 8.64
C TRP A 431 29.52 20.13 10.10
N PHE A 432 30.56 20.11 10.94
CA PHE A 432 30.43 20.22 12.39
C PHE A 432 31.19 21.43 12.94
N ARG A 433 30.74 21.97 14.07
CA ARG A 433 31.45 23.03 14.80
C ARG A 433 32.85 22.59 15.22
N HIS A 434 32.94 21.35 15.66
CA HIS A 434 34.16 20.69 16.10
C HIS A 434 34.08 19.23 15.70
N CYS A 435 35.13 18.70 15.07
CA CYS A 435 35.17 17.32 14.62
C CYS A 435 36.53 16.70 14.93
N ASP A 436 36.55 15.75 15.86
CA ASP A 436 37.71 14.91 16.11
C ASP A 436 37.63 13.63 15.27
N ALA A 437 38.77 13.00 15.02
CA ALA A 437 38.84 11.72 14.34
C ALA A 437 39.79 10.77 15.07
N VAL A 438 39.33 9.55 15.34
CA VAL A 438 40.12 8.49 15.96
C VAL A 438 40.31 7.37 14.97
N GLN A 439 41.57 7.02 14.69
CA GLN A 439 41.89 5.85 13.88
C GLN A 439 41.85 4.60 14.77
N ALA A 440 40.84 3.78 14.57
CA ALA A 440 40.65 2.53 15.30
C ALA A 440 40.07 1.46 14.37
N SER A 441 40.90 0.97 13.46
CA SER A 441 40.54 -0.10 12.50
C SER A 441 41.17 -1.46 12.86
N ALA A 442 41.98 -1.53 13.92
CA ALA A 442 42.62 -2.76 14.38
C ALA A 442 41.92 -3.35 15.62
N PRO A 443 41.90 -4.70 15.76
CA PRO A 443 41.38 -5.37 16.96
C PRO A 443 42.03 -4.85 18.24
N GLY A 444 41.22 -4.61 19.27
CA GLY A 444 41.68 -4.23 20.61
C GLY A 444 42.06 -2.76 20.84
N VAL A 445 42.06 -1.91 19.80
CA VAL A 445 42.61 -0.54 19.90
C VAL A 445 41.59 0.51 20.35
N LEU A 446 40.29 0.31 20.09
CA LEU A 446 39.30 1.37 20.31
C LEU A 446 39.13 1.80 21.78
N PRO A 447 38.94 0.91 22.77
CA PRO A 447 38.76 1.35 24.16
C PRO A 447 39.96 2.13 24.71
N ALA A 448 41.18 1.72 24.36
CA ALA A 448 42.41 2.42 24.75
C ALA A 448 42.53 3.78 24.05
N ALA A 449 42.21 3.86 22.76
CA ALA A 449 42.23 5.11 22.00
C ALA A 449 41.21 6.13 22.51
N LEU A 450 40.13 5.69 23.17
CA LEU A 450 39.09 6.55 23.73
C LEU A 450 39.28 6.86 25.22
N ALA A 451 40.29 6.29 25.88
CA ALA A 451 40.46 6.36 27.33
C ALA A 451 40.60 7.79 27.86
N ASP A 452 41.36 8.63 27.14
CA ASP A 452 41.67 10.01 27.56
C ASP A 452 40.59 11.03 27.17
N TYR A 453 39.56 10.60 26.43
CA TYR A 453 38.45 11.48 26.07
C TYR A 453 37.49 11.65 27.26
N ALA A 454 37.05 12.89 27.50
CA ALA A 454 36.14 13.21 28.60
C ALA A 454 34.73 12.64 28.39
N ASP A 455 34.04 12.31 29.47
CA ASP A 455 32.64 11.88 29.43
C ASP A 455 31.74 12.98 28.83
N ALA A 456 30.67 12.56 28.13
CA ALA A 456 29.68 13.46 27.54
C ALA A 456 30.25 14.58 26.64
N SER A 457 31.36 14.30 25.95
CA SER A 457 32.10 15.27 25.15
C SER A 457 31.65 15.37 23.68
N TYR A 458 30.73 14.55 23.19
CA TYR A 458 30.27 14.61 21.80
C TYR A 458 28.76 14.51 21.65
N ASP A 459 28.21 15.29 20.72
CA ASP A 459 26.79 15.30 20.37
C ASP A 459 26.48 14.33 19.22
N LEU A 460 27.52 13.90 18.51
CA LEU A 460 27.43 12.95 17.43
C LEU A 460 28.69 12.09 17.38
N ILE A 461 28.54 10.78 17.26
CA ILE A 461 29.64 9.86 16.97
C ILE A 461 29.27 9.03 15.75
N VAL A 462 30.16 8.96 14.76
CA VAL A 462 29.93 8.28 13.47
C VAL A 462 30.99 7.20 13.29
N LEU A 463 30.55 5.98 13.00
CA LEU A 463 31.44 4.88 12.67
C LEU A 463 30.86 3.96 11.59
N VAL A 464 31.73 3.54 10.68
CA VAL A 464 31.41 2.66 9.55
C VAL A 464 32.39 1.48 9.58
N HIS A 465 31.90 0.25 9.68
CA HIS A 465 32.72 -0.98 9.72
C HIS A 465 33.82 -0.97 10.80
N VAL A 466 33.46 -0.65 12.05
CA VAL A 466 34.42 -0.62 13.18
C VAL A 466 34.11 -1.68 14.23
N LEU A 467 32.90 -1.68 14.80
CA LEU A 467 32.55 -2.55 15.93
C LEU A 467 32.72 -4.03 15.60
N GLU A 468 32.51 -4.42 14.33
CA GLU A 468 32.64 -5.80 13.89
C GLU A 468 34.04 -6.35 14.10
N TYR A 469 35.08 -5.51 14.10
CA TYR A 469 36.48 -5.92 14.14
C TYR A 469 37.12 -5.79 15.53
N LEU A 470 36.38 -5.36 16.55
CA LEU A 470 36.91 -5.23 17.91
C LEU A 470 37.06 -6.60 18.58
N ASP A 471 37.97 -6.76 19.54
CA ASP A 471 38.03 -7.99 20.34
C ASP A 471 36.91 -8.06 21.38
N ASP A 472 36.58 -6.91 21.98
CA ASP A 472 35.42 -6.70 22.83
C ASP A 472 34.60 -5.52 22.32
N ASP A 473 33.60 -5.84 21.49
CA ASP A 473 32.73 -4.83 20.88
C ASP A 473 31.76 -4.20 21.90
N ARG A 474 31.44 -4.90 22.99
CA ARG A 474 30.59 -4.36 24.06
C ARG A 474 31.34 -3.33 24.87
N ALA A 475 32.59 -3.60 25.24
CA ALA A 475 33.44 -2.62 25.91
C ALA A 475 33.69 -1.40 25.01
N GLY A 476 33.94 -1.62 23.71
CA GLY A 476 34.04 -0.54 22.73
C GLY A 476 32.78 0.31 22.64
N PHE A 477 31.61 -0.34 22.53
CA PHE A 477 30.32 0.35 22.53
C PHE A 477 30.07 1.14 23.82
N ASP A 478 30.46 0.61 24.98
CA ASP A 478 30.32 1.30 26.25
C ASP A 478 31.22 2.53 26.38
N GLN A 479 32.44 2.49 25.80
CA GLN A 479 33.29 3.67 25.69
C GLN A 479 32.66 4.73 24.76
N LEU A 480 32.16 4.33 23.59
CA LEU A 480 31.46 5.27 22.68
C LEU A 480 30.26 5.92 23.37
N ARG A 481 29.47 5.14 24.11
CA ARG A 481 28.32 5.64 24.88
C ARG A 481 28.74 6.62 25.98
N ARG A 482 29.84 6.37 26.67
CA ARG A 482 30.38 7.27 27.73
C ARG A 482 30.68 8.67 27.17
N LEU A 483 31.16 8.74 25.94
CA LEU A 483 31.51 10.00 25.28
C LEU A 483 30.30 10.78 24.75
N LEU A 484 29.13 10.16 24.60
CA LEU A 484 27.92 10.83 24.11
C LEU A 484 27.33 11.75 25.18
N SER A 485 26.96 12.97 24.78
CA SER A 485 26.14 13.87 25.58
C SER A 485 24.75 13.25 25.85
N PRO A 486 23.98 13.73 26.84
CA PRO A 486 22.65 13.19 27.14
C PRO A 486 21.68 13.17 25.95
N SER A 487 21.83 14.14 25.03
CA SER A 487 21.09 14.25 23.77
C SER A 487 21.88 13.76 22.55
N GLY A 488 23.01 13.09 22.77
CA GLY A 488 23.93 12.66 21.74
C GLY A 488 23.40 11.51 20.89
N LEU A 489 23.87 11.46 19.65
CA LEU A 489 23.52 10.45 18.67
C LEU A 489 24.75 9.59 18.31
N LEU A 490 24.61 8.28 18.30
CA LEU A 490 25.62 7.36 17.79
C LEU A 490 25.13 6.72 16.50
N LEU A 491 25.77 7.05 15.40
CA LEU A 491 25.48 6.50 14.07
C LEU A 491 26.47 5.39 13.75
N VAL A 492 25.94 4.20 13.50
CA VAL A 492 26.72 3.00 13.18
C VAL A 492 26.24 2.38 11.87
N CYS A 493 27.16 2.19 10.93
CA CYS A 493 26.89 1.47 9.69
C CYS A 493 27.71 0.17 9.61
N PHE A 494 27.02 -0.96 9.48
CA PHE A 494 27.59 -2.30 9.30
C PHE A 494 26.66 -3.14 8.40
N VAL A 495 27.01 -4.40 8.17
CA VAL A 495 26.20 -5.33 7.35
C VAL A 495 24.83 -5.56 7.97
N ASP A 496 23.77 -5.57 7.15
CA ASP A 496 22.38 -5.73 7.59
C ASP A 496 22.20 -6.87 8.61
N PRO A 497 21.77 -6.56 9.86
CA PRO A 497 21.56 -7.56 10.89
C PRO A 497 20.30 -8.40 10.68
N ARG A 498 19.32 -7.94 9.88
CA ARG A 498 18.02 -8.62 9.67
C ARG A 498 18.15 -9.97 8.97
N VAL A 499 19.23 -10.15 8.21
CA VAL A 499 19.51 -11.39 7.47
C VAL A 499 19.95 -12.52 8.40
N ARG A 500 20.15 -12.26 9.71
CA ARG A 500 20.61 -13.25 10.69
C ARG A 500 19.77 -13.22 11.97
N PRO A 501 19.44 -14.37 12.54
CA PRO A 501 18.67 -14.41 13.78
C PRO A 501 19.46 -13.99 15.03
N TRP A 502 20.78 -14.24 15.07
CA TRP A 502 21.65 -13.95 16.23
C TRP A 502 23.04 -13.43 15.81
N THR A 503 23.68 -12.68 16.70
CA THR A 503 25.02 -12.14 16.53
C THR A 503 26.06 -13.24 16.70
N SER A 504 27.02 -13.32 15.78
CA SER A 504 28.06 -14.36 15.81
C SER A 504 29.44 -13.84 15.39
N LEU A 505 30.48 -14.41 15.99
CA LEU A 505 31.89 -14.11 15.68
C LEU A 505 32.39 -15.06 14.59
N HIS A 506 32.95 -14.50 13.52
CA HIS A 506 33.56 -15.25 12.43
C HIS A 506 35.06 -15.02 12.46
N VAL A 507 35.83 -16.09 12.64
CA VAL A 507 37.29 -16.05 12.60
C VAL A 507 37.76 -16.37 11.18
N GLY A 508 38.42 -15.41 10.56
CA GLY A 508 38.99 -15.49 9.22
C GLY A 508 40.44 -15.96 9.23
N VAL A 509 41.08 -15.87 8.06
CA VAL A 509 42.49 -16.25 7.86
C VAL A 509 43.41 -15.31 8.64
N ALA A 510 44.55 -15.83 9.10
CA ALA A 510 45.57 -15.10 9.87
C ALA A 510 45.09 -14.50 11.22
N GLY A 511 44.08 -15.10 11.86
CA GLY A 511 43.60 -14.67 13.18
C GLY A 511 42.71 -13.42 13.16
N SER A 512 42.29 -12.95 11.98
CA SER A 512 41.29 -11.89 11.86
C SER A 512 39.94 -12.37 12.41
N ALA A 513 39.25 -11.54 13.20
CA ALA A 513 37.93 -11.85 13.71
C ALA A 513 36.94 -10.76 13.29
N ARG A 514 35.74 -11.16 12.85
CA ARG A 514 34.68 -10.26 12.43
C ARG A 514 33.34 -10.71 13.02
N ARG A 515 32.67 -9.83 13.77
CA ARG A 515 31.28 -10.06 14.19
C ARG A 515 30.31 -9.77 13.06
N TRP A 516 29.34 -10.66 12.94
CA TRP A 516 28.15 -10.45 12.13
C TRP A 516 26.99 -10.26 13.09
N TYR A 517 26.48 -9.03 13.16
CA TYR A 517 25.33 -8.72 14.00
C TYR A 517 24.05 -9.37 13.45
N GLY A 518 23.18 -9.81 14.35
CA GLY A 518 21.87 -10.37 14.05
C GLY A 518 20.73 -9.50 14.58
N ARG A 519 19.49 -9.99 14.43
CA ARG A 519 18.27 -9.34 14.99
C ARG A 519 18.32 -9.11 16.50
N ASP A 520 19.22 -9.77 17.20
CA ASP A 520 19.52 -9.57 18.62
C ASP A 520 20.42 -8.35 18.93
N LEU A 521 20.76 -7.51 17.94
CA LEU A 521 21.66 -6.34 18.10
C LEU A 521 21.41 -5.51 19.37
N ALA A 522 20.16 -5.11 19.63
CA ALA A 522 19.80 -4.32 20.81
C ALA A 522 19.99 -5.08 22.13
N GLN A 523 19.77 -6.41 22.11
CA GLN A 523 20.05 -7.29 23.24
C GLN A 523 21.56 -7.48 23.42
N HIS A 524 22.30 -7.66 22.33
CA HIS A 524 23.76 -7.82 22.33
C HIS A 524 24.46 -6.64 22.97
N PHE A 525 24.06 -5.41 22.64
CA PHE A 525 24.62 -4.20 23.26
C PHE A 525 23.95 -3.80 24.58
N ARG A 526 22.98 -4.58 25.06
CA ARG A 526 22.23 -4.32 26.30
C ARG A 526 21.60 -2.92 26.31
N CYS A 527 20.95 -2.52 25.21
CA CYS A 527 20.39 -1.17 25.05
C CYS A 527 19.29 -0.87 26.08
N LYS A 528 18.41 -1.83 26.39
CA LYS A 528 17.30 -1.66 27.36
C LYS A 528 17.76 -1.22 28.77
N PRO A 529 18.67 -1.93 29.47
CA PRO A 529 19.16 -1.46 30.77
C PRO A 529 19.99 -0.16 30.66
N LYS A 530 20.55 0.13 29.49
CA LYS A 530 21.27 1.39 29.21
C LYS A 530 20.35 2.56 28.82
N LYS A 531 19.02 2.35 28.79
CA LYS A 531 18.01 3.34 28.33
C LYS A 531 18.33 3.92 26.94
N LEU A 532 18.87 3.08 26.05
CA LEU A 532 19.14 3.44 24.66
C LEU A 532 18.05 2.88 23.75
N GLY A 533 17.50 3.75 22.89
CA GLY A 533 16.74 3.36 21.71
C GLY A 533 17.69 3.04 20.55
N VAL A 534 17.28 2.10 19.71
CA VAL A 534 17.97 1.79 18.44
C VAL A 534 16.96 1.93 17.32
N THR A 535 17.20 2.83 16.38
CA THR A 535 16.43 2.92 15.14
C THR A 535 17.30 2.50 13.96
N MET A 536 16.67 1.98 12.92
CA MET A 536 17.34 1.59 11.69
C MET A 536 16.71 2.37 10.55
N HIS A 537 17.56 3.01 9.75
CA HIS A 537 17.18 3.82 8.60
C HIS A 537 17.70 3.12 7.34
N GLU A 538 16.81 2.86 6.39
CA GLU A 538 17.18 2.34 5.07
C GLU A 538 17.33 3.51 4.11
N VAL A 539 18.52 3.63 3.54
CA VAL A 539 18.85 4.76 2.67
C VAL A 539 19.48 4.24 1.39
N ALA A 540 19.00 4.77 0.26
CA ALA A 540 19.59 4.49 -1.04
C ALA A 540 20.94 5.22 -1.18
N ASP A 541 21.98 4.48 -1.56
CA ASP A 541 23.27 5.07 -1.88
C ASP A 541 23.13 6.02 -3.09
N PRO A 542 23.49 7.31 -2.99
CA PRO A 542 23.38 8.25 -4.10
C PRO A 542 24.31 7.91 -5.28
N GLY A 543 25.31 7.04 -5.08
CA GLY A 543 26.21 6.58 -6.13
C GLY A 543 25.66 5.41 -6.96
N THR A 544 25.08 4.41 -6.30
CA THR A 544 24.73 3.10 -6.90
C THR A 544 23.25 2.73 -6.77
N GLY A 545 22.46 3.53 -6.06
CA GLY A 545 21.07 3.21 -5.71
C GLY A 545 20.92 2.03 -4.72
N ALA A 546 22.02 1.45 -4.24
CA ALA A 546 21.97 0.34 -3.29
C ALA A 546 21.39 0.80 -1.94
N VAL A 547 20.27 0.20 -1.54
CA VAL A 547 19.64 0.47 -0.25
C VAL A 547 20.38 -0.29 0.85
N LEU A 548 20.87 0.45 1.85
CA LEU A 548 21.67 -0.09 2.96
C LEU A 548 21.18 0.45 4.30
N PRO A 549 21.27 -0.35 5.38
CA PRO A 549 20.84 0.07 6.70
C PRO A 549 21.90 0.91 7.42
N VAL A 550 21.43 1.93 8.14
CA VAL A 550 22.19 2.75 9.08
C VAL A 550 21.49 2.70 10.43
N HIS A 551 22.23 2.45 11.50
CA HIS A 551 21.69 2.30 12.85
C HIS A 551 21.99 3.54 13.68
N LEU A 552 20.97 4.07 14.34
CA LEU A 552 21.09 5.20 15.24
C LEU A 552 20.81 4.72 16.67
N PHE A 553 21.74 4.99 17.58
CA PHE A 553 21.57 4.77 19.01
C PHE A 553 21.47 6.14 19.70
N ALA A 554 20.41 6.33 20.47
CA ALA A 554 20.17 7.56 21.22
C ALA A 554 19.51 7.25 22.57
N ALA A 555 19.63 8.16 23.53
CA ALA A 555 18.90 8.03 24.80
C ALA A 555 17.39 7.99 24.53
N ALA A 556 16.66 7.09 25.20
CA ALA A 556 15.21 6.89 25.01
C ALA A 556 14.36 8.11 25.41
N THR A 557 14.97 9.17 25.94
CA THR A 557 14.33 10.45 26.32
C THR A 557 14.75 11.63 25.44
N SER A 558 15.62 11.42 24.45
CA SER A 558 15.99 12.46 23.48
C SER A 558 14.84 12.70 22.48
N PRO A 559 14.61 13.95 22.03
CA PRO A 559 13.57 14.24 21.06
C PRO A 559 13.78 13.36 19.83
N LYS A 560 12.70 12.69 19.39
CA LYS A 560 12.66 11.91 18.15
C LYS A 560 13.39 12.70 17.07
N ALA A 561 14.36 12.08 16.39
CA ALA A 561 14.94 12.65 15.19
C ALA A 561 13.79 13.12 14.27
N PRO A 562 13.91 14.30 13.64
CA PRO A 562 12.87 14.77 12.75
C PRO A 562 12.60 13.72 11.66
N PRO A 563 11.34 13.51 11.25
CA PRO A 563 11.04 12.60 10.15
C PRO A 563 11.77 13.07 8.89
N PRO A 564 12.31 12.15 8.07
CA PRO A 564 12.93 12.51 6.80
C PRO A 564 11.89 13.19 5.89
N CYS A 565 12.29 14.30 5.25
CA CYS A 565 11.50 15.02 4.25
C CYS A 565 11.26 14.21 2.98
#